data_AF-A0A956F5N9-F1
#
_entry.id   AF-A0A956F5N9-F1
#
_cell.length_a   1.000
_cell.length_b   1.000
_cell.length_c   1.000
_cell.angle_alpha   90.00
_cell.angle_beta   90.00
_cell.angle_gamma   90.00
#
_symmetry.space_group_name_H-M   'P 1'
#
loop_
_entity.id
_entity.type
_entity.pdbx_description
1 polymer ?
#
loop_
_entity_poly.entity_id
_entity_poly.type
_entity_poly.pdbx_seq_one_letter_code
_entity_poly.pdbx_strand_id
1 'polypeptide(L)'
;MNSARSSLLVTLLCLACSKSEPAPAPVVPTPKTLTEHCQSAVGAPRVVQVTPQLFVAVGYDLANTIVLHTPDGNVVVDAMMSPERAELAKAELSKVAPGPTKALIFTHSHIDHVGGASVWLDEGTEIWATARFRDHFIKQYGVFQRAERIRGVRQFGRNVDPKSLECSALGRNPDFDLHVGGGIRMPNKTFSDKTSFKVGGVEIQLVEAHGETDDELFVWNKNQKALLPGDNFYRAFPNLYTIRGTRARPVSEWIASLDAMRRL
;
A
#
# COMPACT_ATOMS: atom_id res chain seq x y z
N MET A 1 69.67 34.57 45.40
CA MET A 1 68.85 33.88 46.42
C MET A 1 67.42 33.80 45.92
N ASN A 2 66.97 32.57 45.65
CA ASN A 2 65.73 32.24 44.95
C ASN A 2 64.48 32.52 45.77
N SER A 3 63.50 33.20 45.17
CA SER A 3 62.12 33.25 45.67
C SER A 3 61.26 32.36 44.76
N ALA A 4 61.00 31.13 45.22
CA ALA A 4 60.17 30.15 44.52
C ALA A 4 58.69 30.57 44.53
N ARG A 5 58.11 30.71 43.33
CA ARG A 5 56.66 30.86 43.14
C ARG A 5 56.02 29.47 43.24
N SER A 6 55.14 29.26 44.22
CA SER A 6 54.26 28.08 44.27
C SER A 6 53.05 28.32 43.36
N SER A 7 52.98 27.56 42.27
CA SER A 7 51.80 27.48 41.41
C SER A 7 50.82 26.48 42.01
N LEU A 8 49.64 26.96 42.41
CA LEU A 8 48.53 26.13 42.86
C LEU A 8 47.89 25.46 41.64
N LEU A 9 48.05 24.15 41.50
CA LEU A 9 47.43 23.36 40.43
C LEU A 9 45.95 23.13 40.78
N VAL A 10 45.04 23.82 40.10
CA VAL A 10 43.60 23.57 40.21
C VAL A 10 43.26 22.38 39.30
N THR A 11 43.04 21.22 39.89
CA THR A 11 42.56 20.03 39.18
C THR A 11 41.09 20.21 38.86
N LEU A 12 40.77 20.58 37.61
CA LEU A 12 39.40 20.56 37.09
C LEU A 12 38.92 19.10 37.03
N LEU A 13 38.03 18.68 37.94
CA LEU A 13 37.28 17.45 37.78
C LEU A 13 36.25 17.65 36.65
N CYS A 14 36.56 17.17 35.46
CA CYS A 14 35.58 16.97 34.40
C CYS A 14 34.66 15.82 34.81
N LEU A 15 33.55 16.12 35.47
CA LEU A 15 32.41 15.21 35.61
C LEU A 15 31.80 15.00 34.22
N ALA A 16 32.28 13.97 33.53
CA ALA A 16 31.64 13.47 32.33
C ALA A 16 30.22 13.04 32.71
N CYS A 17 29.21 13.79 32.23
CA CYS A 17 27.84 13.32 32.23
C CYS A 17 27.80 12.06 31.34
N SER A 18 27.85 10.88 31.96
CA SER A 18 27.55 9.64 31.27
C SER A 18 26.11 9.78 30.76
N LYS A 19 25.94 9.89 29.44
CA LYS A 19 24.63 9.70 28.82
C LYS A 19 24.19 8.30 29.23
N SER A 20 23.30 8.20 30.21
CA SER A 20 22.66 6.94 30.56
C SER A 20 21.99 6.44 29.29
N GLU A 21 22.36 5.25 28.83
CA GLU A 21 21.60 4.61 27.75
C GLU A 21 20.14 4.54 28.21
N PRO A 22 19.19 5.00 27.37
CA PRO A 22 17.79 4.90 27.73
C PRO A 22 17.47 3.43 28.00
N ALA A 23 16.82 3.17 29.14
CA ALA A 23 16.39 1.82 29.48
C ALA A 23 15.61 1.24 28.27
N PRO A 24 15.82 -0.05 27.93
CA PRO A 24 15.10 -0.67 26.84
C PRO A 24 13.60 -0.52 27.09
N ALA A 25 12.88 -0.03 26.08
CA ALA A 25 11.44 0.15 26.19
C ALA A 25 10.80 -1.21 26.52
N PRO A 26 9.80 -1.25 27.41
CA PRO A 26 9.10 -2.49 27.72
C PRO A 26 8.50 -3.08 26.45
N VAL A 27 8.80 -4.35 26.18
CA VAL A 27 8.22 -5.09 25.06
C VAL A 27 6.78 -5.44 25.42
N VAL A 28 5.83 -4.76 24.79
CA VAL A 28 4.41 -5.14 24.88
C VAL A 28 4.19 -6.32 23.93
N PRO A 29 3.73 -7.48 24.42
CA PRO A 29 3.48 -8.63 23.54
C PRO A 29 2.35 -8.31 22.56
N THR A 30 2.52 -8.73 21.30
CA THR A 30 1.51 -8.60 20.27
C THR A 30 0.24 -9.35 20.69
N PRO A 31 -0.96 -8.74 20.60
CA PRO A 31 -2.21 -9.44 20.88
C PRO A 31 -2.36 -10.69 20.01
N LYS A 32 -2.81 -11.80 20.60
CA LYS A 32 -2.98 -13.09 19.89
C LYS A 32 -3.80 -12.95 18.60
N THR A 33 -4.86 -12.15 18.64
CA THR A 33 -5.72 -11.89 17.47
C THR A 33 -4.98 -11.22 16.32
N LEU A 34 -4.02 -10.34 16.61
CA LEU A 34 -3.20 -9.70 15.58
C LEU A 34 -2.19 -10.69 14.99
N THR A 35 -1.56 -11.54 15.81
CA THR A 35 -0.70 -12.62 15.33
C THR A 35 -1.46 -13.60 14.42
N GLU A 36 -2.63 -14.08 14.86
CA GLU A 36 -3.48 -14.96 14.05
C GLU A 36 -3.89 -14.32 12.71
N HIS A 37 -4.20 -13.02 12.72
CA HIS A 37 -4.51 -12.26 11.51
C HIS A 37 -3.29 -12.11 10.59
N CYS A 38 -2.13 -11.74 11.12
CA CYS A 38 -0.89 -11.62 10.35
C CYS A 38 -0.49 -12.94 9.69
N GLN A 39 -0.72 -14.08 10.36
CA GLN A 39 -0.40 -15.39 9.81
C GLN A 39 -1.40 -15.87 8.76
N SER A 40 -2.70 -15.60 8.96
CA SER A 40 -3.76 -16.16 8.12
C SER A 40 -4.19 -15.25 6.96
N ALA A 41 -4.34 -13.95 7.20
CA ALA A 41 -4.80 -12.99 6.19
C ALA A 41 -3.62 -12.51 5.32
N VAL A 42 -2.53 -12.06 5.95
CA VAL A 42 -1.33 -11.58 5.25
C VAL A 42 -0.45 -12.77 4.84
N GLY A 43 0.13 -13.47 5.81
CA GLY A 43 0.92 -14.69 5.61
C GLY A 43 2.16 -14.52 4.72
N ALA A 44 2.75 -15.65 4.34
CA ALA A 44 3.84 -15.67 3.38
C ALA A 44 3.36 -15.30 1.95
N PRO A 45 4.26 -14.75 1.10
CA PRO A 45 3.96 -14.46 -0.30
C PRO A 45 3.38 -15.68 -1.01
N ARG A 46 2.23 -15.52 -1.68
CA ARG A 46 1.56 -16.57 -2.44
C ARG A 46 0.64 -16.01 -3.51
N VAL A 47 0.45 -16.76 -4.59
CA VAL A 47 -0.60 -16.49 -5.57
C VAL A 47 -1.83 -17.33 -5.22
N VAL A 48 -2.98 -16.66 -5.06
CA VAL A 48 -4.28 -17.29 -4.79
C VAL A 48 -5.12 -17.22 -6.05
N GLN A 49 -5.58 -18.37 -6.53
CA GLN A 49 -6.58 -18.44 -7.60
C GLN A 49 -7.98 -18.29 -7.00
N VAL A 50 -8.66 -17.19 -7.30
CA VAL A 50 -10.01 -16.88 -6.79
C VAL A 50 -11.09 -17.46 -7.70
N THR A 51 -10.85 -17.39 -9.01
CA THR A 51 -11.67 -18.00 -10.06
C THR A 51 -10.72 -18.61 -11.10
N PRO A 52 -11.22 -19.37 -12.11
CA PRO A 52 -10.36 -19.89 -13.18
C PRO A 52 -9.50 -18.83 -13.91
N GLN A 53 -9.90 -17.57 -13.89
CA GLN A 53 -9.27 -16.47 -14.63
C GLN A 53 -8.78 -15.33 -13.71
N LEU A 54 -9.02 -15.38 -12.39
CA LEU A 54 -8.68 -14.30 -11.46
C LEU A 54 -7.69 -14.78 -10.40
N PHE A 55 -6.55 -14.12 -10.33
CA PHE A 55 -5.42 -14.47 -9.48
C PHE A 55 -5.01 -13.29 -8.62
N VAL A 56 -4.66 -13.52 -7.36
CA VAL A 56 -4.26 -12.48 -6.41
C VAL A 56 -2.88 -12.82 -5.85
N ALA A 57 -1.92 -11.92 -6.00
CA ALA A 57 -0.65 -12.00 -5.29
C ALA A 57 -0.81 -11.40 -3.89
N VAL A 58 -0.76 -12.25 -2.86
CA VAL A 58 -0.94 -11.88 -1.45
C VAL A 58 0.39 -11.96 -0.71
N GLY A 59 0.69 -10.97 0.13
CA GLY A 59 1.84 -10.98 1.04
C GLY A 59 3.18 -10.61 0.40
N TYR A 60 3.20 -10.23 -0.88
CA TYR A 60 4.39 -9.73 -1.56
C TYR A 60 4.74 -8.29 -1.15
N ASP A 61 3.73 -7.51 -0.77
CA ASP A 61 3.85 -6.12 -0.33
C ASP A 61 2.73 -5.75 0.67
N LEU A 62 2.58 -4.45 0.98
CA LEU A 62 1.50 -3.91 1.78
C LEU A 62 0.11 -4.13 1.14
N ALA A 63 -0.03 -3.79 -0.13
CA ALA A 63 -1.22 -4.11 -0.92
C ALA A 63 -1.04 -5.42 -1.70
N ASN A 64 -2.13 -5.90 -2.27
CA ASN A 64 -2.12 -7.03 -3.20
C ASN A 64 -2.16 -6.52 -4.64
N THR A 65 -1.65 -7.31 -5.58
CA THR A 65 -1.93 -7.14 -7.01
C THR A 65 -2.86 -8.25 -7.47
N ILE A 66 -3.87 -7.89 -8.26
CA ILE A 66 -4.84 -8.83 -8.81
C ILE A 66 -4.68 -8.87 -10.33
N VAL A 67 -4.71 -10.07 -10.92
CA VAL A 67 -4.65 -10.26 -12.37
C VAL A 67 -5.87 -11.03 -12.82
N LEU A 68 -6.66 -10.40 -13.69
CA LEU A 68 -7.70 -11.02 -14.48
C LEU A 68 -7.12 -11.41 -15.84
N HIS A 69 -6.94 -12.70 -16.06
CA HIS A 69 -6.43 -13.27 -17.30
C HIS A 69 -7.55 -13.41 -18.34
N THR A 70 -7.31 -12.92 -19.55
CA THR A 70 -8.27 -12.96 -20.66
C THR A 70 -7.60 -13.51 -21.93
N PRO A 71 -8.36 -13.90 -22.97
CA PRO A 71 -7.78 -14.39 -24.23
C PRO A 71 -6.78 -13.46 -24.92
N ASP A 72 -6.90 -12.14 -24.75
CA ASP A 72 -6.01 -11.15 -25.40
C ASP A 72 -4.90 -10.63 -24.49
N GLY A 73 -4.84 -11.10 -23.24
CA GLY A 73 -3.88 -10.65 -22.24
C GLY A 73 -4.52 -10.32 -20.89
N ASN A 74 -3.80 -9.57 -20.08
CA ASN A 74 -4.10 -9.40 -18.66
C ASN A 74 -4.70 -8.02 -18.35
N VAL A 75 -5.68 -8.01 -17.44
CA VAL A 75 -6.11 -6.81 -16.72
C VAL A 75 -5.55 -6.90 -15.31
N VAL A 76 -4.65 -5.97 -14.98
CA VAL A 76 -3.97 -5.89 -13.69
C VAL A 76 -4.68 -4.83 -12.84
N VAL A 77 -4.92 -5.14 -11.57
CA VAL A 77 -5.49 -4.21 -10.59
C VAL A 77 -4.48 -4.04 -9.46
N ASP A 78 -4.05 -2.79 -9.30
CA ASP A 78 -3.02 -2.32 -8.37
C ASP A 78 -1.62 -2.91 -8.56
N ALA A 79 -0.61 -2.12 -8.23
CA ALA A 79 0.75 -2.28 -8.74
C ALA A 79 1.85 -2.39 -7.68
N MET A 80 1.51 -2.64 -6.41
CA MET A 80 2.47 -2.67 -5.29
C MET A 80 3.14 -1.29 -5.03
N MET A 81 3.90 -1.18 -3.94
CA MET A 81 4.56 0.05 -3.48
C MET A 81 5.77 0.47 -4.31
N SER A 82 6.41 -0.48 -5.00
CA SER A 82 7.64 -0.20 -5.75
C SER A 82 7.84 -1.20 -6.90
N PRO A 83 8.69 -0.86 -7.89
CA PRO A 83 9.08 -1.80 -8.95
C PRO A 83 9.64 -3.12 -8.40
N GLU A 84 10.51 -3.08 -7.40
CA GLU A 84 11.15 -4.27 -6.84
C GLU A 84 10.11 -5.23 -6.23
N ARG A 85 9.07 -4.69 -5.57
CA ARG A 85 7.97 -5.48 -5.02
C ARG A 85 7.07 -6.03 -6.12
N ALA A 86 6.75 -5.20 -7.11
CA ALA A 86 5.94 -5.57 -8.26
C ALA A 86 6.59 -6.67 -9.10
N GLU A 87 7.92 -6.66 -9.28
CA GLU A 87 8.66 -7.69 -10.03
C GLU A 87 8.52 -9.08 -9.39
N LEU A 88 8.60 -9.16 -8.06
CA LEU A 88 8.40 -10.42 -7.32
C LEU A 88 6.99 -10.99 -7.55
N ALA A 89 5.98 -10.13 -7.48
CA ALA A 89 4.59 -10.54 -7.71
C ALA A 89 4.34 -10.90 -9.19
N LYS A 90 4.85 -10.10 -10.13
CA LYS A 90 4.71 -10.34 -11.57
C LYS A 90 5.38 -11.64 -11.99
N ALA A 91 6.53 -11.99 -11.43
CA ALA A 91 7.22 -13.24 -11.72
C ALA A 91 6.36 -14.47 -11.40
N GLU A 92 5.62 -14.45 -10.29
CA GLU A 92 4.75 -15.57 -9.89
C GLU A 92 3.39 -15.51 -10.61
N LEU A 93 2.80 -14.33 -10.78
CA LEU A 93 1.54 -14.16 -11.50
C LEU A 93 1.67 -14.54 -12.98
N SER A 94 2.80 -14.25 -13.64
CA SER A 94 3.02 -14.58 -15.05
C SER A 94 3.08 -16.09 -15.32
N LYS A 95 3.31 -16.93 -14.29
CA LYS A 95 3.28 -18.39 -14.42
C LYS A 95 1.86 -18.92 -14.60
N VAL A 96 0.86 -18.23 -14.04
CA VAL A 96 -0.54 -18.65 -14.04
C VAL A 96 -1.44 -17.79 -14.94
N ALA A 97 -1.00 -16.56 -15.24
CA ALA A 97 -1.65 -15.61 -16.12
C ALA A 97 -0.63 -15.05 -17.13
N PRO A 98 -0.13 -15.87 -18.07
CA PRO A 98 0.86 -15.43 -19.04
C PRO A 98 0.27 -14.42 -20.04
N GLY A 99 1.13 -13.61 -20.65
CA GLY A 99 0.73 -12.68 -21.70
C GLY A 99 0.86 -11.20 -21.31
N PRO A 100 0.66 -10.30 -22.29
CA PRO A 100 0.87 -8.87 -22.08
C PRO A 100 -0.20 -8.26 -21.18
N THR A 101 0.18 -7.23 -20.45
CA THR A 101 -0.76 -6.35 -19.74
C THR A 101 -1.46 -5.47 -20.76
N LYS A 102 -2.78 -5.54 -20.81
CA LYS A 102 -3.62 -4.71 -21.68
C LYS A 102 -4.21 -3.52 -20.95
N ALA A 103 -4.54 -3.71 -19.67
CA ALA A 103 -4.99 -2.65 -18.80
C ALA A 103 -4.39 -2.78 -17.41
N LEU A 104 -4.01 -1.65 -16.83
CA LEU A 104 -3.66 -1.49 -15.42
C LEU A 104 -4.71 -0.57 -14.78
N ILE A 105 -5.38 -1.04 -13.75
CA ILE A 105 -6.37 -0.26 -13.00
C ILE A 105 -5.74 0.11 -11.66
N PHE A 106 -5.74 1.40 -11.34
CA PHE A 106 -5.52 1.85 -9.97
C PHE A 106 -6.87 1.95 -9.29
N THR A 107 -7.07 1.17 -8.23
CA THR A 107 -8.25 1.31 -7.38
C THR A 107 -8.25 2.69 -6.74
N HIS A 108 -7.09 3.17 -6.30
CA HIS A 108 -6.90 4.54 -5.81
C HIS A 108 -5.42 4.95 -5.82
N SER A 109 -5.14 6.20 -5.46
CA SER A 109 -3.83 6.83 -5.60
C SER A 109 -2.82 6.58 -4.48
N HIS A 110 -3.11 5.73 -3.49
CA HIS A 110 -2.12 5.39 -2.48
C HIS A 110 -0.92 4.64 -3.08
N ILE A 111 0.27 4.89 -2.53
CA ILE A 111 1.54 4.39 -3.07
C ILE A 111 1.59 2.87 -3.22
N ASP A 112 1.02 2.13 -2.28
CA ASP A 112 0.93 0.68 -2.33
C ASP A 112 0.11 0.13 -3.49
N HIS A 113 -0.68 0.98 -4.16
CA HIS A 113 -1.48 0.62 -5.32
C HIS A 113 -0.87 1.11 -6.64
N VAL A 114 0.04 2.09 -6.61
CA VAL A 114 0.54 2.76 -7.83
C VAL A 114 2.06 2.73 -8.00
N GLY A 115 2.79 2.42 -6.94
CA GLY A 115 4.23 2.61 -6.83
C GLY A 115 5.07 1.73 -7.75
N GLY A 116 4.62 0.51 -8.06
CA GLY A 116 5.28 -0.42 -8.98
C GLY A 116 4.72 -0.45 -10.40
N ALA A 117 3.92 0.56 -10.81
CA ALA A 117 3.20 0.57 -12.08
C ALA A 117 4.09 0.30 -13.32
N SER A 118 5.33 0.80 -13.33
CA SER A 118 6.26 0.63 -14.45
C SER A 118 6.54 -0.82 -14.84
N VAL A 119 6.42 -1.75 -13.88
CA VAL A 119 6.69 -3.18 -14.08
C VAL A 119 5.56 -3.84 -14.87
N TRP A 120 4.36 -3.25 -14.85
CA TRP A 120 3.15 -3.80 -15.46
C TRP A 120 2.85 -3.22 -16.83
N LEU A 121 3.76 -2.42 -17.40
CA LEU A 121 3.50 -1.79 -18.70
C LEU A 121 4.08 -2.60 -19.86
N ASP A 122 3.19 -3.02 -20.75
CA ASP A 122 3.49 -3.48 -22.09
C ASP A 122 3.03 -2.43 -23.14
N GLU A 123 3.42 -2.61 -24.40
CA GLU A 123 3.01 -1.69 -25.48
C GLU A 123 1.48 -1.57 -25.57
N GLY A 124 0.98 -0.32 -25.54
CA GLY A 124 -0.44 -0.03 -25.61
C GLY A 124 -1.21 -0.25 -24.31
N THR A 125 -0.55 -0.51 -23.18
CA THR A 125 -1.23 -0.64 -21.88
C THR A 125 -2.04 0.62 -21.54
N GLU A 126 -3.34 0.44 -21.31
CA GLU A 126 -4.21 1.49 -20.80
C GLU A 126 -4.13 1.54 -19.27
N ILE A 127 -3.94 2.72 -18.69
CA ILE A 127 -3.89 2.92 -17.25
C ILE A 127 -5.17 3.65 -16.82
N TRP A 128 -6.04 2.93 -16.13
CA TRP A 128 -7.36 3.36 -15.71
C TRP A 128 -7.38 3.81 -14.25
N ALA A 129 -8.02 4.94 -13.98
CA ALA A 129 -8.34 5.41 -12.63
C ALA A 129 -9.59 6.31 -12.67
N THR A 130 -10.06 6.77 -11.51
CA THR A 130 -11.12 7.80 -11.47
C THR A 130 -10.58 9.16 -11.95
N ALA A 131 -11.47 10.06 -12.37
CA ALA A 131 -11.11 11.43 -12.77
C ALA A 131 -10.52 12.25 -11.60
N ARG A 132 -10.78 11.82 -10.36
CA ARG A 132 -10.28 12.45 -9.13
C ARG A 132 -8.84 12.06 -8.79
N PHE A 133 -8.31 11.01 -9.42
CA PHE A 133 -6.99 10.46 -9.11
C PHE A 133 -5.89 11.52 -9.06
N ARG A 134 -5.77 12.32 -10.13
CA ARG A 134 -4.64 13.25 -10.27
C ARG A 134 -4.63 14.28 -9.15
N ASP A 135 -5.77 14.90 -8.89
CA ASP A 135 -5.86 15.98 -7.91
C ASP A 135 -5.70 15.43 -6.49
N HIS A 136 -6.22 14.23 -6.20
CA HIS A 136 -5.98 13.54 -4.93
C HIS A 136 -4.49 13.20 -4.75
N PHE A 137 -3.87 12.56 -5.74
CA PHE A 137 -2.46 12.18 -5.73
C PHE A 137 -1.53 13.38 -5.49
N ILE A 138 -1.73 14.47 -6.25
CA ILE A 138 -0.93 15.69 -6.11
C ILE A 138 -1.13 16.32 -4.73
N LYS A 139 -2.37 16.37 -4.22
CA LYS A 139 -2.63 16.92 -2.88
C LYS A 139 -1.94 16.09 -1.80
N GLN A 140 -2.09 14.77 -1.87
CA GLN A 140 -1.51 13.83 -0.92
C GLN A 140 0.01 13.95 -0.87
N TYR A 141 0.67 13.83 -2.02
CA TYR A 141 2.13 13.76 -2.09
C TYR A 141 2.83 15.11 -2.34
N GLY A 142 2.06 16.19 -2.57
CA GLY A 142 2.57 17.56 -2.62
C GLY A 142 2.43 18.32 -1.30
N VAL A 143 1.34 18.11 -0.56
CA VAL A 143 1.04 18.88 0.66
C VAL A 143 1.34 18.09 1.94
N PHE A 144 0.92 16.82 2.00
CA PHE A 144 0.96 16.04 3.25
C PHE A 144 2.18 15.13 3.39
N GLN A 145 2.95 14.94 2.32
CA GLN A 145 4.07 13.99 2.24
C GLN A 145 5.03 14.05 3.44
N ARG A 146 5.44 15.24 3.88
CA ARG A 146 6.37 15.38 5.01
C ARG A 146 5.78 14.83 6.31
N ALA A 147 4.54 15.21 6.63
CA ALA A 147 3.87 14.77 7.85
C ALA A 147 3.63 13.26 7.82
N GLU A 148 3.14 12.76 6.68
CA GLU A 148 2.89 11.33 6.47
C GLU A 148 4.15 10.49 6.52
N ARG A 149 5.27 10.95 5.98
CA ARG A 149 6.54 10.23 6.07
C ARG A 149 7.00 10.10 7.52
N ILE A 150 7.00 11.20 8.28
CA ILE A 150 7.47 11.21 9.67
C ILE A 150 6.58 10.35 10.57
N ARG A 151 5.25 10.49 10.45
CA ARG A 151 4.30 9.74 11.28
C ARG A 151 4.09 8.31 10.77
N GLY A 152 4.21 8.07 9.48
CA GLY A 152 4.12 6.77 8.84
C GLY A 152 5.19 5.80 9.32
N VAL A 153 6.44 6.28 9.49
CA VAL A 153 7.53 5.51 10.11
C VAL A 153 7.12 4.97 11.49
N ARG A 154 6.34 5.72 12.26
CA ARG A 154 5.82 5.28 13.56
C ARG A 154 4.62 4.36 13.41
N GLN A 155 3.65 4.70 12.57
CA GLN A 155 2.44 3.91 12.34
C GLN A 155 2.77 2.47 11.92
N PHE A 156 3.74 2.32 11.02
CA PHE A 156 4.15 1.01 10.49
C PHE A 156 5.38 0.44 11.20
N GLY A 157 5.78 1.01 12.33
CA GLY A 157 6.84 0.44 13.18
C GLY A 157 8.19 0.24 12.50
N ARG A 158 8.62 1.13 11.59
CA ARG A 158 9.88 0.98 10.81
C ARG A 158 11.13 0.73 11.68
N ASN A 159 11.14 1.24 12.90
CA ASN A 159 12.26 1.13 13.85
C ASN A 159 11.98 0.13 15.00
N VAL A 160 10.94 -0.69 14.86
CA VAL A 160 10.62 -1.79 15.77
C VAL A 160 11.32 -3.06 15.27
N ASP A 161 11.78 -3.92 16.19
CA ASP A 161 12.37 -5.22 15.82
C ASP A 161 11.37 -6.01 14.95
N PRO A 162 11.75 -6.45 13.74
CA PRO A 162 10.86 -7.25 12.90
C PRO A 162 10.29 -8.50 13.58
N LYS A 163 11.00 -9.06 14.58
CA LYS A 163 10.52 -10.21 15.36
C LYS A 163 9.34 -9.87 16.27
N SER A 164 9.16 -8.60 16.63
CA SER A 164 8.00 -8.12 17.40
C SER A 164 6.93 -7.45 16.53
N LEU A 165 7.14 -7.37 15.20
CA LEU A 165 6.21 -6.78 14.25
C LEU A 165 6.05 -7.70 13.02
N GLU A 166 5.25 -8.75 13.16
CA GLU A 166 5.03 -9.76 12.11
C GLU A 166 4.49 -9.17 10.79
N CYS A 167 3.54 -8.23 10.88
CA CYS A 167 2.93 -7.57 9.74
C CYS A 167 2.31 -6.20 10.13
N SER A 168 1.76 -5.47 9.16
CA SER A 168 1.12 -4.16 9.38
C SER A 168 -0.39 -4.26 9.67
N ALA A 169 -0.92 -5.47 9.85
CA ALA A 169 -2.34 -5.84 9.79
C ALA A 169 -3.04 -5.62 8.43
N LEU A 170 -2.49 -4.76 7.56
CA LEU A 170 -3.00 -4.54 6.20
C LEU A 170 -2.34 -5.49 5.21
N GLY A 171 -1.03 -5.68 5.36
CA GLY A 171 -0.21 -6.54 4.51
C GLY A 171 1.19 -6.71 5.09
N ARG A 172 2.16 -7.01 4.22
CA ARG A 172 3.57 -7.01 4.62
C ARG A 172 3.94 -5.62 5.13
N ASN A 173 4.86 -5.54 6.09
CA ASN A 173 5.37 -4.25 6.52
C ASN A 173 5.99 -3.50 5.33
N PRO A 174 5.63 -2.22 5.14
CA PRO A 174 6.10 -1.43 4.02
C PRO A 174 7.60 -1.26 4.08
N ASP A 175 8.23 -1.35 2.92
CA ASP A 175 9.67 -1.14 2.79
C ASP A 175 9.96 0.34 2.60
N PHE A 176 10.24 1.03 3.70
CA PHE A 176 10.48 2.48 3.69
C PHE A 176 11.78 2.88 2.99
N ASP A 177 12.68 1.93 2.72
CA ASP A 177 13.99 2.20 2.12
C ASP A 177 13.96 2.02 0.59
N LEU A 178 12.95 1.34 0.05
CA LEU A 178 12.77 1.20 -1.40
C LEU A 178 12.30 2.53 -2.02
N HIS A 179 12.83 2.83 -3.20
CA HIS A 179 12.53 4.06 -3.92
C HIS A 179 11.11 4.03 -4.49
N VAL A 180 10.17 4.57 -3.74
CA VAL A 180 8.75 4.76 -4.10
C VAL A 180 8.55 5.60 -5.40
N GLY A 181 9.55 6.37 -5.83
CA GLY A 181 9.40 7.34 -6.92
C GLY A 181 9.60 6.83 -8.36
N GLY A 182 10.29 5.70 -8.57
CA GLY A 182 10.70 5.28 -9.92
C GLY A 182 9.59 4.62 -10.77
N GLY A 183 8.65 3.95 -10.10
CA GLY A 183 7.68 3.09 -10.77
C GLY A 183 6.34 3.74 -11.11
N ILE A 184 5.99 4.88 -10.50
CA ILE A 184 4.68 5.51 -10.68
C ILE A 184 4.46 5.92 -12.15
N ARG A 185 3.25 5.70 -12.66
CA ARG A 185 2.81 6.11 -14.00
C ARG A 185 1.42 6.70 -13.88
N MET A 186 1.19 7.88 -14.45
CA MET A 186 -0.12 8.54 -14.37
C MET A 186 -1.16 7.82 -15.24
N PRO A 187 -2.44 7.79 -14.81
CA PRO A 187 -3.50 7.23 -15.63
C PRO A 187 -3.66 8.02 -16.93
N ASN A 188 -3.87 7.29 -18.03
CA ASN A 188 -4.18 7.85 -19.35
C ASN A 188 -5.65 7.63 -19.76
N LYS A 189 -6.39 6.86 -18.97
CA LYS A 189 -7.84 6.71 -19.04
C LYS A 189 -8.43 7.05 -17.69
N THR A 190 -9.35 8.01 -17.69
CA THR A 190 -10.07 8.40 -16.47
C THR A 190 -11.57 8.45 -16.72
N PHE A 191 -12.35 8.28 -15.67
CA PHE A 191 -13.82 8.28 -15.73
C PHE A 191 -14.42 8.85 -14.44
N SER A 192 -15.70 9.21 -14.50
CA SER A 192 -16.52 9.56 -13.33
C SER A 192 -17.74 8.64 -13.27
N ASP A 193 -18.32 8.48 -12.07
CA ASP A 193 -19.43 7.58 -11.74
C ASP A 193 -19.15 6.10 -12.03
N LYS A 194 -19.20 5.68 -13.28
CA LYS A 194 -18.92 4.31 -13.73
C LYS A 194 -18.53 4.26 -15.19
N THR A 195 -17.73 3.26 -15.55
CA THR A 195 -17.40 2.94 -16.94
C THR A 195 -17.24 1.42 -17.10
N SER A 196 -17.22 0.96 -18.34
CA SER A 196 -16.88 -0.42 -18.68
C SER A 196 -15.97 -0.45 -19.90
N PHE A 197 -15.09 -1.43 -19.95
CA PHE A 197 -14.25 -1.71 -21.11
C PHE A 197 -14.10 -3.22 -21.29
N LYS A 198 -13.51 -3.64 -22.42
CA LYS A 198 -13.32 -5.05 -22.75
C LYS A 198 -11.88 -5.36 -23.12
N VAL A 199 -11.41 -6.53 -22.69
CA VAL A 199 -10.14 -7.14 -23.10
C VAL A 199 -10.41 -8.62 -23.37
N GLY A 200 -10.06 -9.14 -24.56
CA GLY A 200 -10.31 -10.55 -24.89
C GLY A 200 -11.79 -10.93 -24.87
N GLY A 201 -12.69 -9.99 -25.15
CA GLY A 201 -14.14 -10.17 -25.03
C GLY A 201 -14.69 -10.23 -23.59
N VAL A 202 -13.83 -10.20 -22.58
CA VAL A 202 -14.22 -10.11 -21.16
C VAL A 202 -14.56 -8.67 -20.83
N GLU A 203 -15.74 -8.42 -20.27
CA GLU A 203 -16.16 -7.09 -19.81
C GLU A 203 -15.71 -6.84 -18.37
N ILE A 204 -15.14 -5.65 -18.14
CA ILE A 204 -14.68 -5.17 -16.84
C ILE A 204 -15.42 -3.86 -16.56
N GLN A 205 -16.13 -3.80 -15.43
CA GLN A 205 -16.80 -2.60 -14.98
C GLN A 205 -16.00 -1.93 -13.87
N LEU A 206 -15.81 -0.62 -13.98
CA LEU A 206 -15.22 0.24 -12.95
C LEU A 206 -16.30 1.16 -12.41
N VAL A 207 -16.36 1.34 -11.09
CA VAL A 207 -17.37 2.19 -10.43
C VAL A 207 -16.68 3.00 -9.35
N GLU A 208 -16.89 4.32 -9.35
CA GLU A 208 -16.42 5.18 -8.26
C GLU A 208 -17.01 4.72 -6.92
N ALA A 209 -16.15 4.66 -5.91
CA ALA A 209 -16.45 4.07 -4.62
C ALA A 209 -15.68 4.82 -3.54
N HIS A 210 -16.12 6.01 -3.19
CA HIS A 210 -15.43 6.85 -2.21
C HIS A 210 -15.45 6.22 -0.81
N GLY A 211 -14.34 6.37 -0.07
CA GLY A 211 -14.22 5.87 1.30
C GLY A 211 -12.80 5.93 1.84
N GLU A 212 -11.91 5.01 1.44
CA GLU A 212 -10.48 5.07 1.81
C GLU A 212 -9.88 6.40 1.35
N THR A 213 -10.13 6.74 0.08
CA THR A 213 -9.82 8.04 -0.52
C THR A 213 -10.99 8.58 -1.34
N ASP A 214 -10.89 9.87 -1.71
CA ASP A 214 -11.89 10.54 -2.54
C ASP A 214 -11.84 10.03 -4.01
N ASP A 215 -10.75 9.37 -4.43
CA ASP A 215 -10.51 8.90 -5.80
C ASP A 215 -10.67 7.39 -5.97
N GLU A 216 -11.14 6.68 -4.95
CA GLU A 216 -11.26 5.23 -4.98
C GLU A 216 -12.37 4.71 -5.92
N LEU A 217 -12.13 3.54 -6.51
CA LEU A 217 -13.08 2.75 -7.28
C LEU A 217 -13.09 1.29 -6.82
N PHE A 218 -14.16 0.57 -7.16
CA PHE A 218 -14.17 -0.90 -7.20
C PHE A 218 -14.26 -1.43 -8.63
N VAL A 219 -13.80 -2.68 -8.81
CA VAL A 219 -13.90 -3.41 -10.08
C VAL A 219 -14.91 -4.53 -9.95
N TRP A 220 -15.83 -4.64 -10.91
CA TRP A 220 -16.81 -5.71 -11.00
C TRP A 220 -16.66 -6.51 -12.30
N ASN A 221 -16.49 -7.82 -12.17
CA ASN A 221 -16.58 -8.77 -13.27
C ASN A 221 -17.85 -9.62 -13.11
N LYS A 222 -18.91 -9.25 -13.85
CA LYS A 222 -20.21 -9.91 -13.78
C LYS A 222 -20.16 -11.40 -14.16
N ASN A 223 -19.38 -11.75 -15.18
CA ASN A 223 -19.31 -13.13 -15.70
C ASN A 223 -18.71 -14.09 -14.68
N GLN A 224 -17.72 -13.62 -13.91
CA GLN A 224 -17.08 -14.42 -12.86
C GLN A 224 -17.72 -14.22 -11.49
N LYS A 225 -18.69 -13.30 -11.37
CA LYS A 225 -19.24 -12.83 -10.10
C LYS A 225 -18.15 -12.43 -9.10
N ALA A 226 -17.12 -11.74 -9.61
CA ALA A 226 -15.96 -11.35 -8.83
C ALA A 226 -15.95 -9.83 -8.61
N LEU A 227 -15.95 -9.43 -7.34
CA LEU A 227 -15.84 -8.06 -6.89
C LEU A 227 -14.44 -7.83 -6.30
N LEU A 228 -13.76 -6.79 -6.78
CA LEU A 228 -12.51 -6.30 -6.23
C LEU A 228 -12.81 -4.94 -5.57
N PRO A 229 -12.94 -4.89 -4.23
CA PRO A 229 -13.58 -3.76 -3.55
C PRO A 229 -12.66 -2.55 -3.30
N GLY A 230 -11.40 -2.60 -3.74
CA GLY A 230 -10.39 -1.66 -3.28
C GLY A 230 -10.15 -1.79 -1.77
N ASP A 231 -9.84 -0.67 -1.13
CA ASP A 231 -9.59 -0.56 0.31
C ASP A 231 -10.86 -0.19 1.10
N ASN A 232 -12.02 -0.14 0.45
CA ASN A 232 -13.29 -0.03 1.15
C ASN A 232 -13.69 -1.31 1.90
N PHE A 233 -13.16 -2.48 1.52
CA PHE A 233 -13.42 -3.75 2.22
C PHE A 233 -12.20 -4.68 2.22
N TYR A 234 -11.64 -4.88 3.42
CA TYR A 234 -10.56 -5.84 3.69
C TYR A 234 -10.74 -6.48 5.06
N ARG A 235 -9.85 -7.43 5.43
CA ARG A 235 -9.96 -8.24 6.66
C ARG A 235 -9.56 -7.49 7.95
N ALA A 236 -9.82 -6.19 8.03
CA ALA A 236 -9.63 -5.38 9.23
C ALA A 236 -10.62 -4.22 9.24
N PHE A 237 -10.84 -3.61 10.40
CA PHE A 237 -11.65 -2.39 10.47
C PHE A 237 -10.86 -1.22 9.86
N PRO A 238 -11.43 -0.45 8.92
CA PRO A 238 -10.67 0.59 8.24
C PRO A 238 -10.42 1.79 9.14
N ASN A 239 -9.35 2.53 8.85
CA ASN A 239 -9.03 3.75 9.60
C ASN A 239 -9.97 4.90 9.21
N LEU A 240 -11.02 5.21 9.97
CA LEU A 240 -11.83 6.42 9.67
C LEU A 240 -11.02 7.74 9.66
N TYR A 241 -9.86 7.71 10.33
CA TYR A 241 -8.77 8.66 10.19
C TYR A 241 -7.46 7.91 10.46
N THR A 242 -6.51 7.99 9.53
CA THR A 242 -5.22 7.32 9.69
C THR A 242 -4.30 8.09 10.65
N ILE A 243 -3.65 7.37 11.58
CA ILE A 243 -2.79 7.99 12.60
C ILE A 243 -1.51 8.61 12.01
N ARG A 244 -1.14 8.29 10.76
CA ARG A 244 -0.08 8.98 10.00
C ARG A 244 -0.48 10.40 9.56
N GLY A 245 -1.78 10.72 9.58
CA GLY A 245 -2.32 12.05 9.38
C GLY A 245 -2.65 12.36 7.93
N THR A 246 -3.93 12.23 7.58
CA THR A 246 -4.53 12.66 6.32
C THR A 246 -5.87 13.37 6.61
N ARG A 247 -6.65 13.68 5.57
CA ARG A 247 -8.06 14.06 5.75
C ARG A 247 -8.82 12.91 6.42
N ALA A 248 -9.76 13.23 7.32
CA ALA A 248 -10.71 12.24 7.81
C ALA A 248 -11.55 11.67 6.66
N ARG A 249 -11.85 10.37 6.71
CA ARG A 249 -12.58 9.66 5.66
C ARG A 249 -14.07 9.99 5.71
N PRO A 250 -14.75 10.16 4.57
CA PRO A 250 -16.19 10.41 4.54
C PRO A 250 -16.98 9.12 4.85
N VAL A 251 -17.32 8.90 6.13
CA VAL A 251 -17.99 7.66 6.60
C VAL A 251 -19.30 7.38 5.85
N SER A 252 -20.10 8.41 5.55
CA SER A 252 -21.34 8.25 4.80
C SER A 252 -21.11 7.77 3.37
N GLU A 253 -20.03 8.21 2.73
CA GLU A 253 -19.68 7.79 1.38
C GLU A 253 -19.11 6.36 1.38
N TRP A 254 -18.29 6.02 2.37
CA TRP A 254 -17.83 4.64 2.59
C TRP A 254 -19.01 3.67 2.74
N ILE A 255 -20.01 4.02 3.56
CA ILE A 255 -21.23 3.21 3.71
C ILE A 255 -21.97 3.08 2.37
N ALA A 256 -22.10 4.16 1.60
CA ALA A 256 -22.76 4.13 0.30
C ALA A 256 -22.01 3.21 -0.70
N SER A 257 -20.68 3.24 -0.69
CA SER A 257 -19.82 2.37 -1.50
C SER A 257 -19.99 0.89 -1.13
N LEU A 258 -19.99 0.56 0.17
CA LEU A 258 -20.27 -0.79 0.66
C LEU A 258 -21.66 -1.29 0.24
N ASP A 259 -22.66 -0.41 0.33
CA ASP A 259 -24.02 -0.73 -0.06
C ASP A 259 -24.17 -0.92 -1.59
N ALA A 260 -23.41 -0.17 -2.39
CA ALA A 260 -23.33 -0.36 -3.83
C ALA A 260 -22.73 -1.73 -4.18
N MET A 261 -21.63 -2.11 -3.53
CA MET A 261 -20.98 -3.41 -3.69
C MET A 261 -21.89 -4.57 -3.26
N ARG A 262 -22.60 -4.43 -2.13
CA ARG A 262 -23.51 -5.46 -1.59
C ARG A 262 -24.71 -5.76 -2.49
N ARG A 263 -25.05 -4.85 -3.41
CA ARG A 263 -26.21 -4.95 -4.32
C ARG A 263 -25.92 -5.61 -5.67
N LEU A 264 -24.66 -5.98 -5.94
CA LEU A 264 -24.23 -6.68 -7.17
C LEU A 264 -24.61 -8.16 -7.15
#